data_AF-A0A9Q3PWW4-F1
#
_entry.id   AF-A0A9Q3PWW4-F1
#
_cell.length_a   1.000
_cell.length_b   1.000
_cell.length_c   1.000
_cell.angle_alpha   90.00
_cell.angle_beta   90.00
_cell.angle_gamma   90.00
#
_symmetry.space_group_name_H-M   'P 1'
#
loop_
_entity.id
_entity.type
_entity.pdbx_description
1 polymer ?
#
loop_
_entity_poly.entity_id
_entity_poly.type
_entity_poly.pdbx_seq_one_letter_code
_entity_poly.pdbx_strand_id
1 'polypeptide(L)'
;MEGILRRFCAYGMEYKEHEGYTHDWATLLTDVQLAYNTSQHSTTGKTPAVVEKGWNPLLPVDHLKKNLLTIHPTGKDFQYMWKRACDTAAKCIAEAKDYNKQRWDKTHMEPDFKEGDQVLVSTLNFKNRKGPKKMRDSFLGPFTIIKMIGRNAVEFKLTEKFSRNHPVFPMGLVKPYFQTEEGPVSKIIKARKIRLNGKDQRQYLVRFKNQTSDKDKWLAEDAIPDGNLHLRRFRSSRRTEQSHQ
;
A
#
# COMPACT_ATOMS: atom_id res chain seq x y z
N MET A 1 -0.97 9.30 -18.16
CA MET A 1 -2.44 9.29 -18.27
C MET A 1 -3.12 10.19 -17.24
N GLU A 2 -2.75 10.13 -15.96
CA GLU A 2 -3.38 10.93 -14.89
C GLU A 2 -3.44 12.44 -15.15
N GLY A 3 -2.38 13.03 -15.71
CA GLY A 3 -2.35 14.46 -16.03
C GLY A 3 -3.32 14.90 -17.14
N ILE A 4 -3.66 14.01 -18.09
CA ILE A 4 -4.62 14.32 -19.15
C ILE A 4 -6.05 14.25 -18.63
N LEU A 5 -6.33 13.26 -17.78
CA LEU A 5 -7.64 13.07 -17.15
C LEU A 5 -7.95 14.19 -16.16
N ARG A 6 -6.96 14.62 -15.36
CA ARG A 6 -7.13 15.78 -14.47
C ARG A 6 -7.44 17.07 -15.24
N ARG A 7 -6.75 17.31 -16.36
CA ARG A 7 -7.02 18.47 -17.22
C ARG A 7 -8.40 18.37 -17.89
N PHE A 8 -8.80 17.18 -18.31
CA PHE A 8 -10.11 16.93 -18.88
C PHE A 8 -11.23 17.21 -17.89
N CYS A 9 -11.17 16.65 -16.67
CA CYS A 9 -12.20 16.88 -15.65
C CYS A 9 -12.28 18.33 -15.17
N ALA A 10 -11.26 19.15 -15.45
CA ALA A 10 -11.26 20.59 -15.15
C ALA A 10 -11.67 21.45 -16.35
N TYR A 11 -11.73 20.88 -17.57
CA TYR A 11 -12.07 21.58 -18.80
C TYR A 11 -13.58 21.61 -19.01
N GLY A 12 -14.13 22.73 -19.48
CA GLY A 12 -15.58 22.82 -19.77
C GLY A 12 -16.47 22.62 -18.54
N MET A 13 -16.03 23.09 -17.36
CA MET A 13 -16.85 23.12 -16.16
C MET A 13 -17.85 24.28 -16.27
N GLU A 14 -19.14 23.95 -16.24
CA GLU A 14 -20.24 24.92 -16.30
C GLU A 14 -20.94 24.99 -14.95
N TYR A 15 -21.14 26.20 -14.44
CA TYR A 15 -21.88 26.41 -13.19
C TYR A 15 -23.39 26.37 -13.46
N LYS A 16 -24.09 25.46 -12.78
CA LYS A 16 -25.56 25.35 -12.77
C LYS A 16 -26.08 25.74 -11.39
N GLU A 17 -27.05 26.65 -11.33
CA GLU A 17 -27.54 27.26 -10.09
C GLU A 17 -27.99 26.26 -9.01
N HIS A 18 -28.48 25.08 -9.40
CA HIS A 18 -28.97 24.05 -8.48
C HIS A 18 -28.00 22.88 -8.25
N GLU A 19 -26.99 22.70 -9.09
CA GLU A 19 -26.10 21.52 -9.08
C GLU A 19 -24.61 21.88 -8.87
N GLY A 20 -24.28 23.17 -8.83
CA GLY A 20 -22.90 23.65 -8.76
C GLY A 20 -22.18 23.51 -10.10
N TYR A 21 -20.85 23.35 -10.09
CA TYR A 21 -20.10 23.11 -11.31
C TYR A 21 -20.31 21.69 -11.83
N THR A 22 -20.80 21.59 -13.06
CA THR A 22 -21.04 20.33 -13.76
C THR A 22 -20.18 20.25 -15.01
N HIS A 23 -19.81 19.04 -15.42
CA HIS A 23 -18.98 18.79 -16.58
C HIS A 23 -19.66 17.76 -17.47
N ASP A 24 -19.96 18.14 -18.72
CA ASP A 24 -20.49 17.22 -19.71
C ASP A 24 -19.35 16.39 -20.33
N TRP A 25 -18.87 15.42 -19.56
CA TRP A 25 -17.78 14.55 -19.98
C TRP A 25 -18.18 13.65 -21.16
N ALA A 26 -19.47 13.37 -21.33
CA ALA A 26 -19.96 12.41 -22.32
C ALA A 26 -19.79 12.95 -23.75
N THR A 27 -20.14 14.23 -23.97
CA THR A 27 -19.97 14.87 -25.28
C THR A 27 -18.51 15.13 -25.63
N LEU A 28 -17.70 15.51 -24.63
CA LEU A 28 -16.28 15.80 -24.79
C LEU A 28 -15.40 14.54 -24.89
N LEU A 29 -15.95 13.34 -24.70
CA LEU A 29 -15.19 12.09 -24.73
C LEU A 29 -14.46 11.88 -26.06
N THR A 30 -15.10 12.24 -27.18
CA THR A 30 -14.51 12.13 -28.52
C THR A 30 -13.28 13.03 -28.67
N ASP A 31 -13.35 14.24 -28.14
CA ASP A 31 -12.25 15.21 -28.18
C ASP A 31 -11.07 14.74 -27.33
N VAL A 32 -11.34 14.18 -26.14
CA VAL A 32 -10.31 13.59 -25.29
C VAL A 32 -9.66 12.39 -25.94
N GLN A 33 -10.44 11.51 -26.58
CA GLN A 33 -9.91 10.37 -27.29
C GLN A 33 -8.95 10.82 -28.40
N LEU A 34 -9.34 11.83 -29.20
CA LEU A 34 -8.49 12.39 -30.24
C LEU A 34 -7.22 13.02 -29.66
N ALA A 35 -7.36 13.84 -28.60
CA ALA A 35 -6.25 14.50 -27.93
C ALA A 35 -5.28 13.48 -27.32
N TYR A 36 -5.80 12.42 -26.68
CA TYR A 36 -4.98 11.34 -26.12
C TYR A 36 -4.23 10.59 -27.21
N ASN A 37 -4.93 10.21 -28.28
CA ASN A 37 -4.35 9.45 -29.38
C ASN A 37 -3.27 10.22 -30.16
N THR A 38 -3.33 11.55 -30.15
CA THR A 38 -2.37 12.43 -30.83
C THR A 38 -1.33 13.07 -29.89
N SER A 39 -1.45 12.87 -28.58
CA SER A 39 -0.45 13.32 -27.61
C SER A 39 0.68 12.30 -27.49
N GLN A 40 1.93 12.77 -27.41
CA GLN A 40 3.07 11.87 -27.20
C GLN A 40 3.01 11.23 -25.80
N HIS A 41 3.22 9.92 -25.75
CA HIS A 41 3.26 9.19 -24.49
C HIS A 41 4.70 9.07 -23.98
N SER A 42 4.93 9.35 -22.70
CA SER A 42 6.29 9.39 -22.11
C SER A 42 7.05 8.05 -22.21
N THR A 43 6.33 6.92 -22.16
CA THR A 43 6.94 5.59 -22.24
C THR A 43 7.37 5.20 -23.65
N THR A 44 6.64 5.62 -24.69
CA THR A 44 6.93 5.22 -26.08
C THR A 44 7.60 6.32 -26.89
N GLY A 45 7.61 7.57 -26.40
CA GLY A 45 8.08 8.74 -27.14
C GLY A 45 7.28 9.06 -28.40
N LYS A 46 6.18 8.32 -28.63
CA LYS A 46 5.33 8.40 -29.82
C LYS A 46 3.88 8.60 -29.40
N THR A 47 3.05 9.06 -30.33
CA THR A 47 1.61 9.16 -30.13
C THR A 47 0.96 7.76 -30.20
N PRO A 48 -0.07 7.47 -29.38
CA PRO A 48 -0.77 6.19 -29.46
C PRO A 48 -1.28 5.85 -30.87
N ALA A 49 -1.78 6.83 -31.63
CA ALA A 49 -2.23 6.61 -33.00
C ALA A 49 -1.08 6.14 -33.93
N VAL A 50 0.14 6.65 -33.75
CA VAL A 50 1.30 6.17 -34.52
C VAL A 50 1.74 4.78 -34.08
N VAL A 51 1.63 4.45 -32.80
CA VAL A 51 2.01 3.11 -32.29
C VAL A 51 1.00 2.04 -32.71
N GLU A 52 -0.29 2.39 -32.70
CA GLU A 52 -1.36 1.48 -33.11
C GLU A 52 -1.46 1.41 -34.63
N LYS A 53 -1.62 2.55 -35.31
CA LYS A 53 -1.98 2.63 -36.73
C LYS A 53 -0.82 2.97 -37.66
N GLY A 54 0.30 3.46 -37.12
CA GLY A 54 1.46 3.91 -37.91
C GLY A 54 1.40 5.37 -38.36
N TRP A 55 0.29 6.08 -38.14
CA TRP A 55 0.09 7.47 -38.57
C TRP A 55 -0.80 8.24 -37.59
N ASN A 56 -0.71 9.57 -37.61
CA ASN A 56 -1.61 10.45 -36.85
C ASN A 56 -2.71 10.99 -37.76
N PRO A 57 -3.98 11.04 -37.28
CA PRO A 57 -5.04 11.72 -38.00
C PRO A 57 -4.70 13.20 -38.19
N LEU A 58 -5.18 13.79 -39.29
CA LEU A 58 -5.07 15.22 -39.52
C LEU A 58 -5.93 15.96 -38.48
N LEU A 59 -5.32 16.91 -37.79
CA LEU A 59 -6.03 17.76 -36.84
C LEU A 59 -6.53 19.04 -37.52
N PRO A 60 -7.55 19.72 -36.96
CA PRO A 60 -8.01 21.02 -37.45
C PRO A 60 -6.86 22.04 -37.62
N VAL A 61 -5.86 22.00 -36.73
CA VAL A 61 -4.67 22.86 -36.81
C VAL A 61 -3.75 22.56 -38.01
N ASP A 62 -3.78 21.34 -38.53
CA ASP A 62 -2.98 20.96 -39.70
C ASP A 62 -3.61 21.46 -41.00
N HIS A 63 -4.93 21.63 -41.01
CA HIS A 63 -5.64 22.28 -42.12
C HIS A 63 -5.32 23.77 -42.27
N LEU A 64 -4.68 24.41 -41.28
CA LEU A 64 -4.16 25.76 -41.40
C LEU A 64 -2.80 25.80 -42.12
N LYS A 65 -2.12 24.65 -42.25
CA LYS A 65 -0.79 24.51 -42.86
C LYS A 65 -0.85 24.14 -44.35
N LYS A 66 -1.87 24.59 -45.08
CA LYS A 66 -2.28 24.15 -46.45
C LYS A 66 -1.19 24.17 -47.53
N ASN A 67 -0.05 24.79 -47.30
CA ASN A 67 1.04 24.89 -48.27
C ASN A 67 1.94 23.63 -48.33
N LEU A 68 1.65 22.60 -47.55
CA LEU A 68 2.37 21.33 -47.56
C LEU A 68 1.63 20.31 -48.43
N LEU A 69 2.34 19.69 -49.39
CA LEU A 69 1.81 18.59 -50.21
C LEU A 69 1.47 17.39 -49.31
N THR A 70 0.18 17.08 -49.16
CA THR A 70 -0.27 15.89 -48.45
C THR A 70 -0.28 14.70 -49.41
N ILE A 71 0.85 14.01 -49.52
CA ILE A 71 0.90 12.72 -50.25
C ILE A 71 0.28 11.67 -49.35
N HIS A 72 -0.90 11.17 -49.72
CA HIS A 72 -1.51 10.04 -49.03
C HIS A 72 -0.70 8.78 -49.32
N PRO A 73 -0.25 8.02 -48.30
CA PRO A 73 0.50 6.79 -48.52
C PRO A 73 -0.32 5.78 -49.34
N THR A 74 0.34 5.02 -50.21
CA THR A 74 -0.32 3.93 -50.94
C THR A 74 -0.66 2.79 -49.95
N GLY A 75 -1.58 1.89 -50.29
CA GLY A 75 -1.89 0.73 -49.44
C GLY A 75 -0.66 -0.13 -49.06
N LYS A 76 0.33 -0.23 -49.96
CA LYS A 76 1.62 -0.88 -49.66
C LYS A 76 2.43 -0.13 -48.61
N ASP A 77 2.47 1.21 -48.70
CA ASP A 77 3.16 2.05 -47.72
C ASP A 77 2.48 1.96 -46.36
N PHE A 78 1.15 1.91 -46.34
CA PHE A 78 0.36 1.72 -45.12
C PHE A 78 0.70 0.39 -44.43
N GLN A 79 0.76 -0.70 -45.19
CA GLN A 79 1.14 -2.01 -44.65
C GLN A 79 2.56 -1.98 -44.04
N TYR A 80 3.49 -1.31 -44.71
CA TYR A 80 4.86 -1.15 -44.21
C TYR A 80 4.91 -0.31 -42.92
N MET A 81 4.17 0.81 -42.89
CA MET A 81 4.05 1.67 -41.70
C MET A 81 3.45 0.91 -40.51
N TRP A 82 2.38 0.15 -40.74
CA TRP A 82 1.76 -0.68 -39.73
C TRP A 82 2.73 -1.71 -39.14
N LYS A 83 3.45 -2.47 -39.99
CA LYS A 83 4.45 -3.44 -39.52
C LYS A 83 5.51 -2.78 -38.65
N ARG A 84 6.04 -1.63 -39.08
CA ARG A 84 7.00 -0.85 -38.27
C ARG A 84 6.43 -0.37 -36.94
N ALA A 85 5.15 0.00 -36.91
CA ALA A 85 4.46 0.41 -35.69
C ALA A 85 4.37 -0.77 -34.71
N CYS A 86 3.94 -1.95 -35.17
CA CYS A 86 3.91 -3.18 -34.37
C CYS A 86 5.30 -3.55 -33.83
N ASP A 87 6.34 -3.52 -34.67
CA ASP A 87 7.71 -3.83 -34.25
C ASP A 87 8.21 -2.85 -33.18
N THR A 88 7.90 -1.56 -33.33
CA THR A 88 8.23 -0.54 -32.32
C THR A 88 7.47 -0.82 -31.02
N ALA A 89 6.17 -1.08 -31.10
CA ALA A 89 5.33 -1.35 -29.94
C ALA A 89 5.85 -2.56 -29.15
N ALA A 90 6.19 -3.65 -29.86
CA ALA A 90 6.75 -4.86 -29.26
C ALA A 90 8.06 -4.57 -28.52
N LYS A 91 8.96 -3.77 -29.12
CA LYS A 91 10.21 -3.34 -28.47
C LYS A 91 9.96 -2.51 -27.22
N CYS A 92 9.09 -1.49 -27.29
CA CYS A 92 8.76 -0.66 -26.14
C CYS A 92 8.15 -1.48 -24.99
N ILE A 93 7.31 -2.48 -25.30
CA ILE A 93 6.74 -3.39 -24.29
C ILE A 93 7.84 -4.24 -23.65
N ALA A 94 8.75 -4.79 -24.45
CA ALA A 94 9.88 -5.57 -23.94
C ALA A 94 10.79 -4.74 -23.02
N GLU A 95 11.18 -3.54 -23.46
CA GLU A 95 11.99 -2.60 -22.68
C GLU A 95 11.30 -2.19 -21.38
N ALA A 96 9.99 -1.87 -21.43
CA ALA A 96 9.22 -1.53 -20.23
C ALA A 96 9.14 -2.71 -19.25
N LYS A 97 8.97 -3.94 -19.76
CA LYS A 97 8.97 -5.15 -18.95
C LYS A 97 10.31 -5.35 -18.26
N ASP A 98 11.42 -5.22 -18.99
CA ASP A 98 12.77 -5.40 -18.45
C ASP A 98 13.12 -4.31 -17.44
N TYR A 99 12.76 -3.05 -17.71
CA TYR A 99 12.91 -1.95 -16.77
C TYR A 99 12.14 -2.20 -15.46
N ASN A 100 10.87 -2.59 -15.57
CA ASN A 100 10.03 -2.88 -14.41
C ASN A 100 10.57 -4.08 -13.61
N LYS A 101 11.04 -5.13 -14.29
CA LYS A 101 11.69 -6.28 -13.67
C LYS A 101 12.95 -5.86 -12.90
N GLN A 102 13.87 -5.15 -13.54
CA GLN A 102 15.10 -4.68 -12.87
C GLN A 102 14.80 -3.79 -11.67
N ARG A 103 13.79 -2.92 -11.76
CA ARG A 103 13.37 -2.07 -10.65
C ARG A 103 12.77 -2.88 -9.50
N TRP A 104 11.92 -3.85 -9.81
CA TRP A 104 11.35 -4.77 -8.83
C TRP A 104 12.45 -5.56 -8.14
N ASP A 105 13.30 -6.25 -8.90
CA ASP A 105 14.37 -7.12 -8.39
C ASP A 105 15.37 -6.37 -7.49
N LYS A 106 15.59 -5.05 -7.71
CA LYS A 106 16.46 -4.22 -6.86
C LYS A 106 15.92 -4.00 -5.44
N THR A 107 14.60 -3.91 -5.29
CA THR A 107 13.97 -3.55 -4.00
C THR A 107 13.21 -4.71 -3.37
N HIS A 108 12.87 -5.71 -4.18
CA HIS A 108 12.07 -6.83 -3.76
C HIS A 108 12.96 -7.83 -3.04
N MET A 109 12.63 -8.09 -1.78
CA MET A 109 13.18 -9.19 -1.01
C MET A 109 12.06 -10.19 -0.80
N GLU A 110 12.23 -11.40 -1.32
CA GLU A 110 11.29 -12.50 -1.05
C GLU A 110 11.45 -12.91 0.43
N PRO A 111 10.37 -12.89 1.23
CA PRO A 111 10.43 -13.42 2.59
C PRO A 111 10.56 -14.94 2.53
N ASP A 112 11.54 -15.50 3.24
CA ASP A 112 11.71 -16.95 3.36
C ASP A 112 10.71 -17.50 4.39
N PHE A 113 9.50 -17.83 3.92
CA PHE A 113 8.47 -18.47 4.74
C PHE A 113 8.47 -19.98 4.52
N LYS A 114 8.35 -20.73 5.62
CA LYS A 114 8.28 -22.19 5.61
C LYS A 114 6.93 -22.68 6.12
N GLU A 115 6.59 -23.90 5.71
CA GLU A 115 5.43 -24.60 6.25
C GLU A 115 5.59 -24.76 7.77
N GLY A 116 4.55 -24.41 8.53
CA GLY A 116 4.58 -24.38 9.99
C GLY A 116 4.91 -23.02 10.61
N ASP A 117 5.40 -22.03 9.85
CA ASP A 117 5.68 -20.71 10.40
C ASP A 117 4.39 -20.00 10.84
N GLN A 118 4.51 -19.22 11.91
CA GLN A 118 3.46 -18.32 12.36
C GLN A 118 3.60 -16.97 11.68
N VAL A 119 2.49 -16.49 11.13
CA VAL A 119 2.45 -15.22 10.41
C VAL A 119 1.20 -14.41 10.72
N LEU A 120 1.28 -13.13 10.39
CA LEU A 120 0.17 -12.21 10.38
C LEU A 120 -0.29 -11.96 8.95
N VAL A 121 -1.60 -11.97 8.72
CA VAL A 121 -2.23 -11.77 7.41
C VAL A 121 -2.90 -10.40 7.35
N SER A 122 -2.67 -9.66 6.26
CA SER A 122 -3.26 -8.35 6.01
C SER A 122 -4.78 -8.43 5.88
N THR A 123 -5.46 -7.46 6.50
CA THR A 123 -6.92 -7.42 6.52
C THR A 123 -7.55 -6.74 5.32
N LEU A 124 -6.76 -6.36 4.31
CA LEU A 124 -7.22 -5.65 3.12
C LEU A 124 -8.39 -6.38 2.42
N ASN A 125 -8.33 -7.71 2.36
CA ASN A 125 -9.30 -8.55 1.67
C ASN A 125 -10.39 -9.12 2.60
N PHE A 126 -10.40 -8.75 3.89
CA PHE A 126 -11.35 -9.27 4.87
C PHE A 126 -12.60 -8.41 4.92
N LYS A 127 -13.66 -8.84 4.22
CA LYS A 127 -14.95 -8.13 4.18
C LYS A 127 -15.78 -8.30 5.47
N ASN A 128 -15.64 -9.44 6.15
CA ASN A 128 -16.47 -9.85 7.28
C ASN A 128 -15.96 -9.34 8.64
N ARG A 129 -15.67 -8.04 8.76
CA ARG A 129 -15.20 -7.43 10.02
C ARG A 129 -16.24 -6.43 10.55
N LYS A 130 -16.34 -6.33 11.88
CA LYS A 130 -17.22 -5.39 12.60
C LYS A 130 -16.44 -4.13 13.05
N GLY A 131 -17.09 -2.96 13.14
CA GLY A 131 -16.50 -1.69 13.62
C GLY A 131 -16.02 -0.69 12.53
N PRO A 132 -15.46 0.48 12.87
CA PRO A 132 -14.96 1.44 11.88
C PRO A 132 -13.58 1.03 11.32
N LYS A 133 -13.33 1.22 10.01
CA LYS A 133 -12.08 0.81 9.32
C LYS A 133 -10.81 1.34 9.99
N LYS A 134 -10.85 2.57 10.54
CA LYS A 134 -9.72 3.24 11.19
C LYS A 134 -9.29 2.62 12.53
N MET A 135 -10.20 1.96 13.25
CA MET A 135 -9.91 1.38 14.58
C MET A 135 -9.64 -0.13 14.54
N ARG A 136 -9.64 -0.74 13.35
CA ARG A 136 -9.41 -2.18 13.20
C ARG A 136 -7.94 -2.45 12.97
N ASP A 137 -7.45 -3.55 13.53
CA ASP A 137 -6.09 -4.00 13.27
C ASP A 137 -5.87 -4.23 11.78
N SER A 138 -4.78 -3.68 11.23
CA SER A 138 -4.46 -3.83 9.82
C SER A 138 -4.02 -5.26 9.47
N PHE A 139 -3.52 -6.02 10.44
CA PHE A 139 -3.10 -7.41 10.33
C PHE A 139 -3.78 -8.28 11.40
N LEU A 140 -4.05 -9.55 11.07
CA LEU A 140 -4.66 -10.53 11.96
C LEU A 140 -3.77 -11.76 12.08
N GLY A 141 -3.85 -12.46 13.21
CA GLY A 141 -3.13 -13.70 13.46
C GLY A 141 -2.77 -13.84 14.95
N PRO A 142 -1.88 -14.78 15.31
CA PRO A 142 -1.05 -15.60 14.42
C PRO A 142 -1.84 -16.67 13.67
N PHE A 143 -1.54 -16.85 12.38
CA PHE A 143 -1.99 -17.99 11.58
C PHE A 143 -0.79 -18.85 11.19
N THR A 144 -1.00 -20.15 11.09
CA THR A 144 0.06 -21.09 10.70
C THR A 144 -0.01 -21.37 9.21
N ILE A 145 1.15 -21.35 8.54
CA ILE A 145 1.29 -21.77 7.15
C ILE A 145 1.08 -23.28 7.07
N ILE A 146 0.10 -23.71 6.27
CA ILE A 146 -0.11 -25.13 5.96
C ILE A 146 0.77 -25.51 4.77
N LYS A 147 0.74 -24.70 3.71
CA LYS A 147 1.34 -25.05 2.43
C LYS A 147 1.80 -23.81 1.66
N MET A 148 2.94 -23.94 1.00
CA MET A 148 3.41 -22.96 0.02
C MET A 148 2.83 -23.26 -1.37
N ILE A 149 2.10 -22.30 -1.95
CA ILE A 149 1.49 -22.43 -3.30
C ILE A 149 2.35 -21.65 -4.29
N GLY A 150 3.31 -22.34 -4.90
CA GLY A 150 4.27 -21.73 -5.80
C GLY A 150 5.15 -20.71 -5.09
N ARG A 151 5.62 -19.70 -5.83
CA ARG A 151 6.55 -18.69 -5.30
C ARG A 151 5.90 -17.49 -4.64
N ASN A 152 4.62 -17.22 -4.86
CA ASN A 152 4.02 -15.92 -4.48
C ASN A 152 2.74 -16.04 -3.64
N ALA A 153 2.31 -17.25 -3.29
CA ALA A 153 1.09 -17.47 -2.53
C ALA A 153 1.29 -18.53 -1.46
N VAL A 154 0.56 -18.36 -0.36
CA VAL A 154 0.67 -19.21 0.84
C VAL A 154 -0.72 -19.53 1.34
N GLU A 155 -0.92 -20.77 1.74
CA GLU A 155 -2.16 -21.26 2.33
C GLU A 155 -2.04 -21.34 3.86
N PHE A 156 -3.02 -20.76 4.56
CA PHE A 156 -3.04 -20.71 6.02
C PHE A 156 -4.18 -21.51 6.61
N LYS A 157 -3.94 -21.99 7.84
CA LYS A 157 -5.03 -22.50 8.69
C LYS A 157 -5.80 -21.32 9.29
N LEU A 158 -6.88 -20.91 8.64
CA LEU A 158 -7.77 -19.87 9.16
C LEU A 158 -8.57 -20.39 10.36
N THR A 159 -8.68 -19.58 11.42
CA THR A 159 -9.56 -19.86 12.56
C THR A 159 -11.04 -19.85 12.12
N GLU A 160 -11.92 -20.53 12.84
CA GLU A 160 -13.36 -20.64 12.52
C GLU A 160 -14.04 -19.29 12.23
N LYS A 161 -13.65 -18.23 12.96
CA LYS A 161 -14.12 -16.86 12.76
C LYS A 161 -13.88 -16.32 11.34
N PHE A 162 -12.84 -16.81 10.66
CA PHE A 162 -12.42 -16.39 9.33
C PHE A 162 -12.55 -17.50 8.27
N SER A 163 -13.18 -18.63 8.61
CA SER A 163 -13.39 -19.78 7.72
C SER A 163 -14.10 -19.46 6.40
N ARG A 164 -14.90 -18.39 6.36
CA ARG A 164 -15.59 -17.91 5.14
C ARG A 164 -14.67 -17.21 4.15
N ASN A 165 -13.45 -16.85 4.55
CA ASN A 165 -12.48 -16.23 3.65
C ASN A 165 -11.64 -17.32 2.97
N HIS A 166 -11.19 -17.04 1.75
CA HIS A 166 -10.29 -17.94 1.04
C HIS A 166 -8.97 -18.12 1.81
N PRO A 167 -8.46 -19.35 2.02
CA PRO A 167 -7.29 -19.60 2.86
C PRO A 167 -5.95 -19.24 2.21
N VAL A 168 -5.94 -19.00 0.90
CA VAL A 168 -4.73 -18.65 0.14
C VAL A 168 -4.59 -17.13 0.01
N PHE A 169 -3.43 -16.59 0.42
CA PHE A 169 -3.10 -15.17 0.24
C PHE A 169 -1.73 -14.99 -0.45
N PRO A 170 -1.55 -13.88 -1.19
CA PRO A 170 -0.24 -13.49 -1.72
C PRO A 170 0.79 -13.22 -0.61
N MET A 171 2.06 -13.57 -0.83
CA MET A 171 3.13 -13.34 0.15
C MET A 171 3.28 -11.87 0.55
N GLY A 172 3.04 -10.93 -0.37
CA GLY A 172 3.09 -9.49 -0.07
C GLY A 172 2.04 -9.01 0.94
N LEU A 173 1.04 -9.83 1.26
CA LEU A 173 0.01 -9.55 2.28
C LEU A 173 0.30 -10.24 3.61
N VAL A 174 1.47 -10.86 3.76
CA VAL A 174 1.85 -11.68 4.90
C VAL A 174 3.05 -11.05 5.60
N LYS A 175 3.08 -11.12 6.92
CA LYS A 175 4.22 -10.69 7.74
C LYS A 175 4.63 -11.77 8.72
N PRO A 176 5.94 -11.96 8.98
CA PRO A 176 6.39 -12.88 10.02
C PRO A 176 5.81 -12.45 11.37
N TYR A 177 5.33 -13.42 12.14
CA TYR A 177 4.89 -13.19 13.52
C TYR A 177 6.08 -13.42 14.44
N PHE A 178 6.48 -12.38 15.18
CA PHE A 178 7.47 -12.52 16.24
C PHE A 178 6.74 -12.57 17.58
N GLN A 179 6.77 -13.73 18.23
CA GLN A 179 6.29 -13.84 19.60
C GLN A 179 7.15 -12.94 20.48
N THR A 180 6.56 -11.85 20.94
CA THR A 180 7.23 -10.95 21.87
C THR A 180 7.16 -11.60 23.24
N GLU A 181 8.20 -12.32 23.63
CA GLU A 181 8.43 -12.59 25.04
C GLU A 181 8.49 -11.24 25.79
N GLU A 182 8.02 -11.19 27.03
CA GLU A 182 8.07 -9.96 27.82
C GLU A 182 9.53 -9.50 27.93
N GLY A 183 9.88 -8.49 27.13
CA GLY A 183 11.25 -8.01 27.05
C GLY A 183 11.75 -7.53 28.41
N PRO A 184 13.06 -7.37 28.61
CA PRO A 184 13.60 -6.90 29.88
C PRO A 184 12.97 -5.56 30.29
N VAL A 185 12.73 -5.40 31.58
CA VAL A 185 12.14 -4.18 32.14
C VAL A 185 13.04 -2.97 31.82
N SER A 186 12.44 -1.92 31.24
CA SER A 186 13.14 -0.67 30.96
C SER A 186 13.09 0.25 32.18
N LYS A 187 11.88 0.59 32.62
CA LYS A 187 11.65 1.48 33.77
C LYS A 187 10.26 1.31 34.38
N ILE A 188 10.14 1.75 35.63
CA ILE A 188 8.87 1.87 36.34
C ILE A 188 8.42 3.33 36.25
N ILE A 189 7.15 3.55 35.90
CA ILE A 189 6.61 4.89 35.62
C ILE A 189 5.72 5.39 36.75
N LYS A 190 4.83 4.53 37.24
CA LYS A 190 3.84 4.88 38.26
C LYS A 190 3.73 3.76 39.29
N ALA A 191 3.23 4.12 40.47
CA ALA A 191 2.85 3.18 41.50
C ALA A 191 1.40 3.46 41.91
N ARG A 192 0.65 2.41 42.23
CA ARG A 192 -0.70 2.49 42.80
C ARG A 192 -0.85 1.50 43.95
N LYS A 193 -1.75 1.78 44.88
CA LYS A 193 -2.22 0.83 45.89
C LYS A 193 -3.60 0.35 45.47
N ILE A 194 -3.80 -0.96 45.48
CA ILE A 194 -5.09 -1.59 45.24
C ILE A 194 -5.36 -2.62 46.34
N ARG A 195 -6.62 -2.81 46.69
CA ARG A 195 -7.03 -3.83 47.64
C ARG A 195 -7.49 -5.07 46.88
N LEU A 196 -6.71 -6.14 46.94
CA LEU A 196 -6.98 -7.43 46.30
C LEU A 196 -7.15 -8.47 47.40
N ASN A 197 -8.24 -9.24 47.38
CA ASN A 197 -8.53 -10.29 48.37
C ASN A 197 -8.43 -9.80 49.83
N GLY A 198 -8.91 -8.58 50.10
CA GLY A 198 -8.90 -7.97 51.44
C GLY A 198 -7.56 -7.38 51.89
N LYS A 199 -6.46 -7.61 51.16
CA LYS A 199 -5.11 -7.09 51.45
C LYS A 199 -4.74 -5.93 50.52
N ASP A 200 -4.07 -4.93 51.08
CA ASP A 200 -3.53 -3.82 50.32
C ASP A 200 -2.22 -4.23 49.64
N GLN A 201 -2.21 -4.25 48.30
CA GLN A 201 -1.04 -4.56 47.49
C GLN A 201 -0.62 -3.34 46.66
N ARG A 202 0.69 -3.09 46.60
CA ARG A 202 1.27 -2.09 45.69
C ARG A 202 1.53 -2.72 44.33
N GLN A 203 1.08 -2.03 43.28
CA GLN A 203 1.42 -2.36 41.92
C GLN A 203 2.21 -1.22 41.28
N TYR A 204 3.08 -1.59 40.35
CA TYR A 204 3.95 -0.70 39.63
C TYR A 204 3.64 -0.81 38.13
N LEU A 205 3.53 0.34 37.46
CA LEU A 205 3.35 0.40 36.02
C LEU A 205 4.73 0.26 35.38
N VAL A 206 4.95 -0.89 34.76
CA VAL A 206 6.23 -1.30 34.19
C VAL A 206 6.21 -1.09 32.68
N ARG A 207 7.25 -0.43 32.18
CA ARG A 207 7.54 -0.31 30.75
C ARG A 207 8.65 -1.26 30.36
N PHE A 208 8.40 -2.08 29.35
CA PHE A 208 9.36 -3.02 28.79
C PHE A 208 10.23 -2.36 27.71
N LYS A 209 11.48 -2.82 27.54
CA LYS A 209 12.35 -2.34 26.46
C LYS A 209 11.73 -2.66 25.09
N ASN A 210 11.88 -1.73 24.14
CA ASN A 210 11.39 -1.86 22.76
C ASN A 210 9.87 -2.09 22.61
N GLN A 211 9.08 -1.75 23.64
CA GLN A 211 7.62 -1.76 23.58
C GLN A 211 7.04 -0.35 23.74
N THR A 212 5.89 -0.11 23.10
CA THR A 212 5.11 1.13 23.24
C THR A 212 4.37 1.18 24.57
N SER A 213 3.95 2.38 24.97
CA SER A 213 3.21 2.62 26.22
C SER A 213 1.94 1.79 26.37
N ASP A 214 1.32 1.40 25.24
CA ASP A 214 0.08 0.63 25.23
C ASP A 214 0.26 -0.79 25.76
N LYS A 215 1.51 -1.28 25.78
CA LYS A 215 1.88 -2.58 26.37
C LYS A 215 2.38 -2.47 27.81
N ASP A 216 2.35 -1.28 28.41
CA ASP A 216 2.74 -1.10 29.81
C ASP A 216 1.76 -1.86 30.73
N LYS A 217 2.28 -2.64 31.67
CA LYS A 217 1.47 -3.49 32.56
C LYS A 217 1.64 -3.09 34.02
N TRP A 218 0.58 -3.25 34.80
CA TRP A 218 0.63 -3.14 36.25
C TRP A 218 1.06 -4.48 36.84
N LEU A 219 2.25 -4.51 37.42
CA LEU A 219 2.82 -5.71 38.05
C LEU A 219 3.00 -5.51 39.56
N ALA A 220 2.85 -6.59 40.31
CA ALA A 220 3.22 -6.63 41.72
C ALA A 220 4.75 -6.62 41.88
N GLU A 221 5.26 -6.21 43.05
CA GLU A 221 6.71 -6.17 43.32
C GLU A 221 7.42 -7.50 43.01
N ASP A 222 6.79 -8.62 43.34
CA ASP A 222 7.33 -9.98 43.14
C ASP A 222 7.31 -10.46 41.69
N ALA A 223 6.47 -9.86 40.85
CA ALA A 223 6.26 -10.25 39.46
C ALA A 223 7.13 -9.46 38.47
N ILE A 224 8.00 -8.57 38.97
CA ILE A 224 8.84 -7.71 38.13
C ILE A 224 10.22 -8.37 37.99
N PRO A 225 10.65 -8.75 36.77
CA PRO A 225 12.01 -9.20 36.52
C PRO A 225 13.02 -8.13 36.97
N ASP A 226 14.03 -8.53 37.74
CA ASP A 226 15.02 -7.63 38.35
C ASP A 226 14.41 -6.43 39.11
N GLY A 227 13.22 -6.64 39.71
CA GLY A 227 12.40 -5.59 40.31
C GLY A 227 13.12 -4.72 41.32
N ASN A 228 14.02 -5.29 42.14
CA ASN A 228 14.78 -4.56 43.16
C ASN A 228 15.58 -3.38 42.60
N LEU A 229 16.25 -3.56 41.45
CA LEU A 229 17.06 -2.50 40.83
C LEU A 229 16.16 -1.37 40.32
N HIS A 230 15.09 -1.73 39.60
CA HIS A 230 14.17 -0.78 38.99
C HIS A 230 13.35 -0.02 40.05
N LEU A 231 12.92 -0.70 41.12
CA LEU A 231 12.21 -0.09 42.23
C LEU A 231 13.09 0.86 43.02
N ARG A 232 14.36 0.51 43.25
CA ARG A 232 15.31 1.42 43.90
C ARG A 232 15.48 2.72 43.11
N ARG A 233 15.69 2.62 41.79
CA ARG A 233 15.81 3.78 40.89
C ARG A 233 14.53 4.64 40.86
N PHE A 234 13.37 4.01 40.84
CA PHE A 234 12.07 4.71 40.85
C PHE A 234 11.81 5.41 42.19
N ARG A 235 12.13 4.76 43.32
CA ARG A 235 11.97 5.36 44.65
C ARG A 235 12.95 6.53 44.85
N SER A 236 14.17 6.45 44.32
CA SER A 236 15.12 7.56 44.39
C SER A 236 14.67 8.77 43.57
N SER A 237 14.22 8.58 42.32
CA SER A 237 13.79 9.71 41.47
C SER A 237 12.58 10.46 42.05
N ARG A 238 11.63 9.73 42.65
CA ARG A 238 10.48 10.31 43.35
C ARG A 238 10.85 11.19 44.55
N ARG A 239 11.94 10.86 45.26
CA ARG A 239 12.41 11.67 46.40
C ARG A 239 13.04 12.98 45.93
N THR A 240 13.77 12.95 44.82
CA THR A 240 14.42 14.14 44.24
C THR A 240 13.42 15.13 43.65
N GLU A 241 12.34 14.63 43.04
CA GLU A 241 11.24 15.47 42.56
C GLU A 241 10.49 16.17 43.71
N GLN A 242 10.40 15.54 44.88
CA GLN A 242 9.74 16.12 46.06
C GLN A 242 10.60 17.13 46.83
N SER A 243 11.92 17.13 46.66
CA SER A 243 12.83 18.10 47.32
C SER A 243 13.03 19.39 46.52
N HIS A 244 12.48 19.47 45.30
CA HIS A 244 12.55 20.65 44.42
C HIS A 244 11.20 21.34 44.23
N GLN A 245 10.18 20.95 45.00
CA GLN A 245 8.92 21.66 45.17
C GLN A 245 8.87 22.27 46.56
#